data_AF-A0A6N9L8R6-F1
#
_entry.id   AF-A0A6N9L8R6-F1
#
_cell.length_a   1.000
_cell.length_b   1.000
_cell.length_c   1.000
_cell.angle_alpha   90.00
_cell.angle_beta   90.00
_cell.angle_gamma   90.00
#
_symmetry.space_group_name_H-M   'P 1'
#
loop_
_entity.id
_entity.type
_entity.pdbx_description
1 polymer ?
#
loop_
_entity_poly.entity_id
_entity_poly.type
_entity_poly.pdbx_seq_one_letter_code
_entity_poly.pdbx_strand_id
1 'polypeptide(L)'
;MLGDISKAEHIYIAVGYTDMRKQVDGLSALVTTQFSLDPFSNSVFLFCGRNSRVIKALYWEGDGFVLLYKRLEDGRFKWPR
;
A
#
# COMPACT_ATOMS: atom_id res chain seq x y z
N MET A 1 -7.09 -4.32 17.42
CA MET A 1 -7.90 -4.41 16.18
C MET A 1 -6.91 -4.73 15.07
N LEU A 2 -7.18 -5.74 14.24
CA LEU A 2 -6.29 -6.08 13.13
C LEU A 2 -6.35 -4.97 12.08
N GLY A 3 -5.19 -4.53 11.60
CA GLY A 3 -5.08 -3.46 10.61
C GLY A 3 -5.42 -2.08 11.15
N ASP A 4 -5.10 -1.78 12.41
CA ASP A 4 -5.30 -0.46 13.00
C ASP A 4 -4.25 0.54 12.50
N ILE A 5 -4.44 0.97 11.25
CA ILE A 5 -3.56 1.92 10.56
C ILE A 5 -3.56 3.32 11.19
N SER A 6 -4.43 3.62 12.16
CA SER A 6 -4.44 4.91 12.86
C SER A 6 -3.16 5.15 13.68
N LYS A 7 -2.41 4.07 13.96
CA LYS A 7 -1.15 4.10 14.70
C LYS A 7 0.08 4.30 13.82
N ALA A 8 -0.08 4.31 12.51
CA ALA A 8 1.03 4.53 11.59
C ALA A 8 1.58 5.95 11.74
N GLU A 9 2.90 6.07 11.84
CA GLU A 9 3.59 7.36 11.92
C GLU A 9 3.63 8.06 10.56
N HIS A 10 3.70 7.27 9.49
CA HIS A 10 3.82 7.79 8.13
C HIS A 10 2.84 7.11 7.18
N ILE A 11 2.37 7.88 6.20
CA ILE A 11 1.61 7.36 5.05
C ILE A 11 2.38 7.73 3.79
N TYR A 12 2.89 6.72 3.10
CA TYR A 12 3.57 6.87 1.82
C TYR A 12 2.61 6.54 0.68
N ILE A 13 2.65 7.37 -0.37
CA ILE A 13 1.87 7.16 -1.59
C ILE A 13 2.85 6.82 -2.71
N ALA A 14 2.73 5.61 -3.27
CA ALA A 14 3.47 5.22 -4.46
C ALA A 14 2.94 5.99 -5.68
N VAL A 15 3.67 7.02 -6.12
CA VAL A 15 3.32 7.83 -7.28
C VAL A 15 3.36 7.00 -8.56
N GLY A 16 2.44 7.28 -9.49
CA GLY A 16 2.30 6.52 -10.73
C GLY A 16 1.37 5.31 -10.57
N TYR A 17 1.72 4.19 -11.20
CA TYR A 17 0.92 2.97 -11.13
C TYR A 17 1.73 1.78 -10.63
N THR A 18 1.07 0.88 -9.91
CA THR A 18 1.63 -0.36 -9.39
C THR A 18 0.92 -1.56 -10.00
N ASP A 19 1.66 -2.65 -10.24
CA ASP A 19 1.08 -3.93 -10.62
C ASP A 19 0.34 -4.55 -9.43
N MET A 20 -0.99 -4.38 -9.41
CA MET A 20 -1.86 -4.80 -8.30
C MET A 20 -2.04 -6.33 -8.17
N ARG A 21 -1.40 -7.14 -9.03
CA ARG A 21 -1.30 -8.59 -8.83
C ARG A 21 -0.33 -8.95 -7.70
N LYS A 22 0.60 -8.07 -7.37
CA LYS A 22 1.51 -8.22 -6.23
C LYS A 22 0.73 -8.23 -4.92
N GLN A 23 0.99 -9.22 -4.07
CA GLN A 23 0.47 -9.31 -2.71
C GLN A 23 1.53 -8.81 -1.71
N VAL A 24 1.49 -9.25 -0.46
CA VAL A 24 2.39 -8.80 0.61
C VAL A 24 3.85 -8.81 0.17
N ASP A 25 4.41 -9.97 -0.19
CA ASP A 25 5.84 -10.09 -0.53
C ASP A 25 6.25 -9.28 -1.75
N GLY A 26 5.37 -9.21 -2.75
CA GLY A 26 5.63 -8.45 -3.97
C GLY A 26 5.59 -6.94 -3.73
N LEU A 27 4.72 -6.46 -2.84
CA LEU A 27 4.61 -5.04 -2.49
C LEU A 27 5.70 -4.64 -1.49
N SER A 28 6.02 -5.47 -0.50
CA SER A 28 7.11 -5.22 0.43
C SER A 28 8.45 -5.15 -0.30
N ALA A 29 8.69 -6.04 -1.27
CA ALA A 29 9.87 -5.97 -2.12
C ALA A 29 9.95 -4.65 -2.90
N LEU A 30 8.82 -4.11 -3.40
CA LEU A 30 8.82 -2.80 -4.04
C LEU A 30 9.18 -1.66 -3.08
N VAL A 31 8.68 -1.70 -1.84
CA VAL A 31 9.03 -0.71 -0.81
C VAL A 31 10.55 -0.67 -0.60
N THR A 32 11.18 -1.83 -0.45
CA THR A 32 12.63 -1.93 -0.26
C THR A 32 13.39 -1.52 -1.53
N THR A 33 13.03 -2.08 -2.68
CA THR A 33 13.88 -1.98 -3.89
C THR A 33 13.67 -0.71 -4.69
N GLN A 34 12.44 -0.21 -4.77
CA GLN A 34 12.10 0.95 -5.60
C GLN A 34 12.07 2.25 -4.79
N PHE A 35 11.63 2.19 -3.53
CA PHE A 35 11.51 3.39 -2.69
C PHE A 35 12.65 3.52 -1.68
N SER A 36 13.47 2.49 -1.50
CA SER A 36 14.55 2.46 -0.51
C SER A 36 14.04 2.78 0.90
N LEU A 37 12.83 2.33 1.21
CA LEU A 37 12.19 2.45 2.52
C LEU A 37 12.12 1.08 3.21
N ASP A 38 11.93 1.09 4.52
CA ASP A 38 11.74 -0.13 5.30
C ASP A 38 10.25 -0.55 5.32
N PRO A 39 9.87 -1.70 4.74
CA PRO A 39 8.50 -2.20 4.78
C PRO A 39 8.05 -2.61 6.20
N PHE A 40 8.97 -2.84 7.14
CA PHE A 40 8.66 -3.18 8.54
C PHE A 40 8.54 -1.95 9.45
N SER A 41 8.73 -0.75 8.90
CA SER A 41 8.52 0.48 9.66
C SER A 41 7.04 0.65 10.05
N ASN A 42 6.78 1.47 11.08
CA ASN A 42 5.43 1.85 11.49
C ASN A 42 4.79 2.84 10.48
N SER A 43 4.64 2.39 9.23
CA SER A 43 4.23 3.20 8.09
C SER A 43 3.26 2.42 7.20
N VAL A 44 2.30 3.14 6.62
CA VAL A 44 1.42 2.58 5.59
C VAL A 44 1.94 2.95 4.21
N PHE A 45 2.04 1.96 3.33
CA PHE A 45 2.39 2.16 1.92
C PHE A 45 1.16 1.94 1.05
N LEU A 46 0.72 3.01 0.36
CA LEU A 46 -0.44 2.99 -0.51
C LEU A 46 -0.02 2.82 -1.97
N PHE A 47 -0.66 1.87 -2.65
CA PHE A 47 -0.42 1.53 -4.06
C PHE A 47 -1.71 1.61 -4.85
N CYS A 48 -1.63 2.04 -6.11
CA CYS A 48 -2.78 2.16 -6.98
C CYS A 48 -2.53 1.55 -8.35
N GLY A 49 -3.54 0.83 -8.87
CA GLY A 49 -3.47 0.24 -10.19
C GLY A 49 -3.64 1.25 -11.32
N ARG A 50 -3.26 0.85 -12.55
CA ARG A 50 -3.35 1.69 -13.75
C ARG A 50 -4.76 2.22 -14.06
N ASN A 51 -5.80 1.46 -13.72
CA ASN A 51 -7.19 1.89 -13.91
C ASN A 51 -7.72 2.81 -12.79
N SER A 52 -6.91 3.05 -11.76
CA SER A 52 -7.22 3.84 -10.57
C SER A 52 -8.51 3.45 -9.87
N ARG A 53 -8.96 2.20 -9.98
CA ARG A 53 -10.15 1.69 -9.27
C ARG A 53 -9.83 0.90 -8.01
N VAL A 54 -8.58 0.47 -7.88
CA VAL A 54 -8.11 -0.38 -6.79
C VAL A 54 -6.94 0.29 -6.11
N ILE A 55 -7.01 0.36 -4.79
CA ILE A 55 -5.89 0.69 -3.92
C ILE A 55 -5.60 -0.52 -3.02
N LYS A 56 -4.31 -0.74 -2.77
CA LYS A 56 -3.85 -1.59 -1.67
C LYS A 56 -3.09 -0.74 -0.67
N ALA A 57 -3.27 -1.02 0.62
CA ALA A 57 -2.47 -0.47 1.70
C ALA A 57 -1.71 -1.61 2.38
N LEU A 58 -0.38 -1.54 2.35
CA LEU A 58 0.50 -2.47 3.06
C LEU A 58 0.92 -1.82 4.39
N TYR A 59 0.76 -2.54 5.49
CA TYR A 59 1.16 -2.10 6.83
C TYR A 59 1.78 -3.26 7.61
N TRP A 60 2.83 -2.99 8.37
CA TRP A 60 3.41 -3.94 9.33
C TRP A 60 2.95 -3.57 10.74
N GLU A 61 2.28 -4.49 11.43
CA GLU A 61 1.72 -4.26 12.77
C GLU A 61 2.62 -4.73 13.93
N GLY A 62 3.84 -5.18 13.61
CA GLY A 62 4.80 -5.69 14.59
C GLY A 62 4.89 -7.22 14.62
N ASP A 63 3.78 -7.92 14.40
CA ASP A 63 3.68 -9.38 14.36
C ASP A 63 3.37 -9.94 12.97
N GLY A 64 2.97 -9.09 12.04
CA GLY A 64 2.61 -9.50 10.69
C GLY A 64 2.33 -8.34 9.75
N PHE A 65 2.28 -8.66 8.46
CA PHE A 65 1.80 -7.74 7.44
C PHE A 65 0.28 -7.81 7.33
N VAL A 66 -0.33 -6.63 7.27
CA VAL A 66 -1.71 -6.44 6.85
C VAL A 66 -1.74 -5.84 5.45
N LEU A 67 -2.60 -6.40 4.60
CA LEU A 67 -2.87 -5.88 3.27
C LEU A 67 -4.35 -5.54 3.13
N LEU A 68 -4.66 -4.24 3.22
CA LEU A 68 -6.01 -3.75 2.97
C LEU A 68 -6.23 -3.58 1.46
N TYR A 69 -7.37 -4.05 0.97
CA TYR A 69 -7.76 -3.94 -0.42
C TYR A 69 -9.05 -3.14 -0.53
N LYS A 70 -9.02 -2.03 -1.29
CA LYS A 70 -10.20 -1.24 -1.60
C LYS A 70 -10.42 -1.16 -3.10
N ARG A 71 -11.57 -1.62 -3.56
CA ARG A 71 -12.05 -1.46 -4.93
C ARG A 71 -13.27 -0.56 -4.93
N LEU A 72 -13.30 0.40 -5.84
CA LEU A 72 -14.48 1.20 -6.09
C LEU A 72 -15.44 0.43 -7.02
N GLU A 73 -16.72 0.39 -6.66
CA GLU A 73 -17.77 -0.15 -7.53
C GLU A 73 -18.05 0.80 -8.70
N ASP A 74 -17.95 2.12 -8.48
CA ASP A 74 -17.99 3.13 -9.52
C ASP A 74 -16.96 4.26 -9.28
N GLY A 75 -16.54 4.92 -10.36
CA GLY A 75 -15.57 6.01 -10.34
C GLY A 75 -14.11 5.54 -10.37
N ARG A 76 -13.22 6.47 -10.01
CA ARG A 76 -11.75 6.29 -9.96
C ARG A 76 -11.17 7.14 -8.82
N PHE A 77 -10.16 6.60 -8.14
CA PHE A 77 -9.34 7.36 -7.21
C PHE A 77 -8.57 8.48 -7.95
N LYS A 78 -8.50 9.66 -7.33
CA LYS A 78 -7.56 10.70 -7.72
C LYS A 78 -6.19 10.30 -7.18
N TRP A 79 -5.30 9.89 -8.06
CA TRP A 79 -3.98 9.36 -7.70
C TRP A 79 -2.87 10.21 -8.31
N PRO A 80 -1.81 10.57 -7.56
CA PRO A 80 -0.68 11.30 -8.10
C PRO A 80 0.06 10.45 -9.14
N ARG A 81 0.39 11.06 -10.29
CA ARG A 81 1.03 10.40 -11.42
C ARG A 81 2.41 10.94 -11.66
#